data_AF-A0A9P8EXY2-F1
#
_entry.id   AF-A0A9P8EXY2-F1
#
_cell.length_a   1.000
_cell.length_b   1.000
_cell.length_c   1.000
_cell.angle_alpha   90.00
_cell.angle_beta   90.00
_cell.angle_gamma   90.00
#
_symmetry.space_group_name_H-M   'P 1'
#
loop_
_entity.id
_entity.type
_entity.pdbx_description
1 polymer ?
#
loop_
_entity_poly.entity_id
_entity_poly.type
_entity_poly.pdbx_seq_one_letter_code
_entity_poly.pdbx_strand_id
1 'polypeptide(L)'
;MKTIHAVAAVTLAAASAVQAMISCDANNPCPSSSPCCSSYGFCGVGAYCLGGCYPKDSFSMDSCMPAPVCKSSDYDFTNMDGFIENTEYLGDPSTGNWVFSGNPLMYNNEAVLLTMTEDSSGT
;
A
#
# COMPACT_ATOMS: atom_id res chain seq x y z
N MET A 1 -1.70 49.09 -44.97
CA MET A 1 -1.51 49.09 -43.50
C MET A 1 -1.82 47.69 -43.00
N LYS A 2 -0.81 47.01 -42.45
CA LYS A 2 -0.87 45.61 -41.98
C LYS A 2 -1.31 45.61 -40.51
N THR A 3 -2.48 45.06 -40.22
CA THR A 3 -2.95 44.78 -38.85
C THR A 3 -2.51 43.38 -38.44
N ILE A 4 -1.48 43.32 -37.61
CA ILE A 4 -0.94 42.10 -37.01
C ILE A 4 -1.90 41.69 -35.89
N HIS A 5 -2.55 40.53 -36.03
CA HIS A 5 -3.34 39.93 -34.96
C HIS A 5 -2.39 39.17 -34.03
N ALA A 6 -2.19 39.68 -32.82
CA ALA A 6 -1.38 39.04 -31.80
C ALA A 6 -2.09 37.78 -31.30
N VAL A 7 -1.48 36.61 -31.52
CA VAL A 7 -1.91 35.34 -30.94
C VAL A 7 -1.43 35.32 -29.49
N ALA A 8 -2.36 35.41 -28.54
CA ALA A 8 -2.07 35.23 -27.12
C ALA A 8 -1.80 33.75 -26.84
N ALA A 9 -0.54 33.39 -26.59
CA ALA A 9 -0.17 32.05 -26.14
C ALA A 9 -0.51 31.91 -24.64
N VAL A 10 -1.50 31.08 -24.32
CA VAL A 10 -1.80 30.69 -22.93
C VAL A 10 -0.80 29.60 -22.54
N THR A 11 0.20 29.95 -21.75
CA THR A 11 1.11 28.97 -21.12
C THR A 11 0.41 28.34 -19.92
N LEU A 12 -0.16 27.14 -20.10
CA LEU A 12 -0.61 26.30 -18.99
C LEU A 12 0.62 25.84 -18.20
N ALA A 13 0.88 26.45 -17.05
CA ALA A 13 1.84 25.94 -16.10
C ALA A 13 1.29 24.63 -15.51
N ALA A 14 1.87 23.49 -15.90
CA ALA A 14 1.60 22.21 -15.26
C ALA A 14 2.25 22.24 -13.86
N ALA A 15 1.48 22.64 -12.85
CA ALA A 15 1.88 22.44 -11.47
C ALA A 15 1.78 20.94 -11.16
N SER A 16 2.91 20.25 -11.07
CA SER A 16 2.99 18.94 -10.47
C SER A 16 2.60 19.07 -9.00
N ALA A 17 1.37 18.64 -8.66
CA ALA A 17 0.95 18.52 -7.28
C ALA A 17 1.79 17.41 -6.61
N VAL A 18 2.85 17.79 -5.91
CA VAL A 18 3.47 16.92 -4.92
C VAL A 18 2.42 16.77 -3.82
N GLN A 19 1.67 15.67 -3.82
CA GLN A 19 0.75 15.37 -2.74
C GLN A 19 1.60 15.15 -1.50
N ALA A 20 1.67 16.16 -0.62
CA ALA A 20 2.36 16.03 0.65
C ALA A 20 1.72 14.88 1.43
N MET A 21 2.53 13.91 1.87
CA MET A 21 2.05 12.84 2.72
C MET A 21 1.53 13.47 4.02
N ILE A 22 0.26 13.19 4.35
CA ILE A 22 -0.34 13.70 5.58
C ILE A 22 0.18 12.83 6.72
N SER A 23 0.95 13.41 7.63
CA SER A 23 1.44 12.68 8.82
C SER A 23 0.33 12.50 9.84
N CYS A 24 0.42 11.45 10.64
CA CYS A 24 -0.49 11.17 11.75
C CYS A 24 0.23 10.68 13.00
N ASP A 25 -0.37 11.00 14.15
CA ASP A 25 0.02 10.53 15.48
C ASP A 25 -1.18 10.68 16.44
N ALA A 26 -0.99 10.30 17.71
CA ALA A 26 -2.03 10.33 18.74
C ALA A 26 -2.69 11.70 19.00
N ASN A 27 -2.06 12.81 18.59
CA ASN A 27 -2.59 14.17 18.70
C ASN A 27 -3.05 14.74 17.35
N ASN A 28 -2.63 14.13 16.24
CA ASN A 28 -2.91 14.57 14.88
C ASN A 28 -3.55 13.42 14.09
N PRO A 29 -4.84 13.11 14.33
CA PRO A 29 -5.50 12.01 13.65
C PRO A 29 -5.74 12.32 12.17
N CYS A 30 -5.84 11.26 11.37
CA CYS A 30 -6.11 11.37 9.94
C CYS A 30 -7.48 11.98 9.60
N PRO A 31 -7.62 12.68 8.45
CA PRO A 31 -8.92 13.15 7.96
C PRO A 31 -9.73 11.99 7.34
N SER A 32 -11.05 12.15 7.25
CA SER A 32 -11.95 11.14 6.69
C SER A 32 -11.68 10.77 5.23
N SER A 33 -11.03 11.65 4.45
CA SER A 33 -10.64 11.38 3.06
C SER A 33 -9.49 10.37 2.94
N SER A 34 -8.68 10.21 3.99
CA SER A 34 -7.54 9.28 4.07
C SER A 34 -7.48 8.72 5.49
N PRO A 35 -8.48 7.91 5.90
CA PRO A 35 -8.84 7.74 7.30
C PRO A 35 -7.84 6.90 8.11
N CYS A 36 -6.94 6.17 7.46
CA CYS A 36 -6.10 5.17 8.12
C CYS A 36 -4.69 5.69 8.36
N CYS A 37 -4.25 5.68 9.60
CA CYS A 37 -2.87 5.98 9.97
C CYS A 37 -2.01 4.71 9.90
N SER A 38 -1.06 4.67 8.96
CA SER A 38 -0.15 3.53 8.80
C SER A 38 0.90 3.45 9.92
N SER A 39 1.57 2.30 9.99
CA SER A 39 2.67 2.04 10.94
C SER A 39 3.84 3.01 10.79
N TYR A 40 3.92 3.69 9.64
CA TYR A 40 4.94 4.67 9.31
C TYR A 40 4.53 6.11 9.65
N GLY A 41 3.35 6.33 10.24
CA GLY A 41 2.88 7.65 10.66
C GLY A 41 2.34 8.51 9.52
N PHE A 42 1.76 7.87 8.49
CA PHE A 42 1.14 8.57 7.36
C PHE A 42 -0.30 8.11 7.11
N CYS A 43 -1.16 9.06 6.76
CA CYS A 43 -2.57 8.85 6.43
C CYS A 43 -2.75 8.33 5.01
N GLY A 44 -3.65 7.36 4.84
CA GLY A 44 -3.97 6.81 3.54
C GLY A 44 -5.24 5.97 3.51
N VAL A 45 -5.37 5.18 2.44
CA VAL A 45 -6.43 4.20 2.19
C VAL A 45 -5.80 2.87 1.77
N GLY A 46 -6.61 1.81 1.62
CA GLY A 46 -6.14 0.52 1.14
C GLY A 46 -5.16 -0.13 2.12
N ALA A 47 -3.94 -0.44 1.67
CA ALA A 47 -2.92 -1.09 2.50
C ALA A 47 -2.62 -0.37 3.82
N TYR A 48 -2.80 0.96 3.87
CA TYR A 48 -2.64 1.77 5.07
C TYR A 48 -3.63 1.39 6.19
N CYS A 49 -4.77 0.80 5.80
CA CYS A 49 -5.84 0.38 6.68
C CYS A 49 -5.69 -1.07 7.15
N LEU A 50 -4.71 -1.83 6.66
CA LEU A 50 -4.55 -3.26 6.99
C LEU A 50 -3.71 -3.45 8.28
N GLY A 51 -2.98 -4.56 8.40
CA GLY A 51 -2.34 -4.99 9.65
C GLY A 51 -1.37 -4.00 10.31
N GLY A 52 -0.89 -2.98 9.59
CA GLY A 52 -0.05 -1.91 10.13
C GLY A 52 -0.81 -0.65 10.56
N CYS A 53 -2.14 -0.65 10.56
CA CYS A 53 -2.94 0.54 10.86
C CYS A 53 -3.03 0.80 12.37
N TYR A 54 -2.85 2.04 12.81
CA TYR A 54 -3.03 2.47 14.20
C TYR A 54 -4.40 3.13 14.40
N PRO A 55 -5.39 2.45 15.03
CA PRO A 55 -6.76 2.97 15.13
C PRO A 55 -6.87 4.26 15.95
N LYS A 56 -6.01 4.42 16.96
CA LYS A 56 -6.01 5.59 17.84
C LYS A 56 -5.59 6.88 17.11
N ASP A 57 -4.75 6.74 16.10
CA ASP A 57 -4.14 7.85 15.35
C ASP A 57 -4.86 8.04 13.99
N SER A 58 -5.88 7.22 13.73
CA SER A 58 -6.73 7.24 12.54
C SER A 58 -7.93 8.18 12.73
N PHE A 59 -8.71 8.42 11.66
CA PHE A 59 -9.90 9.27 11.70
C PHE A 59 -10.93 8.80 12.75
N SER A 60 -11.08 7.48 12.89
CA SER A 60 -11.91 6.83 13.89
C SER A 60 -11.33 5.47 14.26
N MET A 61 -11.78 4.90 15.38
CA MET A 61 -11.38 3.55 15.81
C MET A 61 -11.72 2.45 14.78
N ASP A 62 -12.76 2.66 13.97
CA ASP A 62 -13.21 1.71 12.94
C ASP A 62 -12.59 1.98 11.57
N SER A 63 -11.62 2.90 11.47
CA SER A 63 -10.93 3.18 10.20
C SER A 63 -10.01 2.04 9.76
N CYS A 64 -9.45 1.31 10.71
CA CYS A 64 -8.57 0.18 10.43
C CYS A 64 -9.35 -1.11 10.20
N MET A 65 -8.90 -1.93 9.25
CA MET A 65 -9.38 -3.29 9.06
C MET A 65 -9.01 -4.12 10.31
N PRO A 66 -9.94 -4.93 10.85
CA PRO A 66 -9.61 -5.86 11.93
C PRO A 66 -8.49 -6.82 11.51
N ALA A 67 -7.48 -6.97 12.36
CA ALA A 67 -6.45 -7.98 12.13
C ALA A 67 -7.07 -9.38 12.19
N PRO A 68 -6.72 -10.29 11.26
CA PRO A 68 -7.23 -11.65 11.27
C PRO A 68 -6.74 -12.41 12.52
N VAL A 69 -7.61 -13.28 13.06
CA VAL A 69 -7.25 -14.10 14.22
C VAL A 69 -6.36 -15.26 13.79
N CYS A 70 -5.18 -15.36 14.40
CA CYS A 70 -4.24 -16.45 14.13
C CYS A 70 -4.87 -17.82 14.42
N LYS A 71 -4.72 -18.75 13.47
CA LYS A 71 -5.08 -20.15 13.61
C LYS A 71 -3.86 -21.01 13.31
N SER A 72 -3.71 -22.10 14.06
CA SER A 72 -2.68 -23.10 13.77
C SER A 72 -3.01 -23.83 12.47
N SER A 73 -2.03 -23.93 11.59
CA SER A 73 -2.09 -24.64 10.31
C SER A 73 -0.70 -25.13 9.94
N ASP A 74 -0.64 -26.18 9.14
CA ASP A 74 0.59 -26.64 8.48
C ASP A 74 0.53 -26.21 7.01
N TYR A 75 1.65 -25.72 6.47
CA TYR A 75 1.76 -25.26 5.08
C TYR A 75 2.99 -25.89 4.44
N ASP A 76 2.79 -26.50 3.26
CA ASP A 76 3.86 -27.05 2.45
C ASP A 76 4.26 -26.04 1.36
N PHE A 77 5.53 -25.64 1.36
CA PHE A 77 6.09 -24.72 0.37
C PHE A 77 6.61 -25.45 -0.86
N THR A 78 5.73 -26.24 -1.48
CA THR A 78 6.04 -27.00 -2.70
C THR A 78 5.60 -26.27 -3.97
N ASN A 79 4.75 -25.26 -3.84
CA ASN A 79 4.30 -24.36 -4.89
C ASN A 79 3.92 -22.99 -4.30
N MET A 80 3.38 -22.09 -5.13
CA MET A 80 2.93 -20.75 -4.73
C MET A 80 1.42 -20.68 -4.42
N ASP A 81 0.75 -21.82 -4.22
CA ASP A 81 -0.69 -21.82 -3.92
C ASP A 81 -0.93 -21.20 -2.53
N GLY A 82 -1.91 -20.30 -2.46
CA GLY A 82 -2.22 -19.57 -1.22
C GLY A 82 -1.27 -18.42 -0.90
N PHE A 83 -0.34 -18.07 -1.81
CA PHE A 83 0.39 -16.81 -1.76
C PHE A 83 -0.37 -15.73 -2.54
N ILE A 84 -0.44 -14.53 -1.98
CA ILE A 84 -1.09 -13.36 -2.60
C ILE A 84 -0.14 -12.17 -2.58
N GLU A 85 -0.12 -11.40 -3.66
CA GLU A 85 0.69 -10.18 -3.71
C GLU A 85 0.11 -9.12 -2.77
N ASN A 86 0.96 -8.34 -2.11
CA ASN A 86 0.55 -7.31 -1.17
C ASN A 86 -0.29 -6.19 -1.80
N THR A 87 -0.17 -5.99 -3.11
CA THR A 87 -0.97 -5.05 -3.91
C THR A 87 -2.41 -5.53 -4.13
N GLU A 88 -2.66 -6.83 -4.01
CA GLU A 88 -3.96 -7.47 -4.24
C GLU A 88 -4.65 -7.89 -2.93
N TYR A 89 -3.90 -8.08 -1.84
CA TYR A 89 -4.47 -8.47 -0.56
C TYR A 89 -5.28 -7.34 0.10
N LEU A 90 -6.57 -7.59 0.33
CA LEU A 90 -7.51 -6.61 0.92
C LEU A 90 -7.87 -6.88 2.39
N GLY A 91 -7.08 -7.71 3.10
CA GLY A 91 -7.32 -8.00 4.53
C GLY A 91 -8.20 -9.22 4.82
N ASP A 92 -8.62 -9.97 3.80
CA ASP A 92 -9.40 -11.21 3.98
C ASP A 92 -8.47 -12.43 4.06
N PRO A 93 -8.25 -13.03 5.25
CA PRO A 93 -7.37 -14.18 5.42
C PRO A 93 -7.88 -15.47 4.74
N SER A 94 -9.10 -15.49 4.20
CA SER A 94 -9.60 -16.64 3.43
C SER A 94 -9.14 -16.64 1.97
N THR A 95 -8.59 -15.51 1.48
CA THR A 95 -8.13 -15.35 0.09
C THR A 95 -6.68 -15.79 -0.13
N GLY A 96 -5.90 -15.92 0.94
CA GLY A 96 -4.51 -16.33 0.92
C GLY A 96 -3.94 -16.54 2.33
N ASN A 97 -2.97 -17.42 2.43
CA ASN A 97 -2.27 -17.75 3.68
C ASN A 97 -1.05 -16.86 3.92
N TRP A 98 -0.39 -16.45 2.83
CA TRP A 98 0.85 -15.69 2.86
C TRP A 98 0.76 -14.49 1.92
N VAL A 99 1.14 -13.31 2.41
CA VAL A 99 1.22 -12.09 1.60
C VAL A 99 2.68 -11.82 1.29
N PHE A 100 3.01 -11.51 0.04
CA PHE A 100 4.38 -11.20 -0.37
C PHE A 100 4.49 -9.88 -1.12
N SER A 101 5.67 -9.29 -1.08
CA SER A 101 6.13 -8.24 -1.99
C SER A 101 7.32 -8.73 -2.80
N GLY A 102 7.58 -8.10 -3.93
CA GLY A 102 8.66 -8.49 -4.83
C GLY A 102 8.33 -9.73 -5.66
N ASN A 103 9.35 -10.50 -6.04
CA ASN A 103 9.25 -11.59 -7.00
C ASN A 103 9.73 -12.92 -6.38
N PRO A 104 8.94 -13.58 -5.53
CA PRO A 104 9.32 -14.87 -4.96
C PRO A 104 9.45 -15.94 -6.06
N LEU A 105 10.36 -16.89 -5.86
CA LEU A 105 10.57 -18.01 -6.79
C LEU A 105 10.47 -19.34 -6.05
N MET A 106 9.99 -20.38 -6.73
CA MET A 106 10.09 -21.75 -6.23
C MET A 106 11.50 -22.30 -6.46
N TYR A 107 12.11 -22.84 -5.41
CA TYR A 107 13.38 -23.57 -5.49
C TYR A 107 13.13 -25.07 -5.36
N ASN A 108 13.43 -25.81 -6.43
CA ASN A 108 13.28 -27.25 -6.52
C ASN A 108 11.92 -27.81 -6.07
N ASN A 109 10.87 -26.98 -6.08
CA ASN A 109 9.54 -27.31 -5.51
C ASN A 109 9.58 -27.75 -4.04
N GLU A 110 10.53 -27.22 -3.26
CA GLU A 110 10.74 -27.57 -1.85
C GLU A 110 10.82 -26.33 -0.94
N ALA A 111 11.09 -25.16 -1.52
CA ALA A 111 11.17 -23.90 -0.78
C ALA A 111 10.74 -22.70 -1.63
N VAL A 112 10.24 -21.66 -0.96
CA VAL A 112 10.07 -20.33 -1.54
C VAL A 112 11.35 -19.52 -1.31
N LEU A 113 11.92 -19.01 -2.38
CA LEU A 113 13.02 -18.05 -2.35
C LEU A 113 12.48 -16.64 -2.33
N LEU A 114 12.89 -15.89 -1.31
CA LEU A 114 12.79 -14.45 -1.28
C LEU A 114 13.92 -13.89 -2.13
N THR A 115 13.59 -13.28 -3.27
CA THR A 115 14.59 -12.79 -4.22
C THR A 115 14.73 -11.27 -4.16
N MET A 116 15.97 -10.80 -4.22
CA MET A 116 16.31 -9.39 -4.30
C MET A 116 17.10 -9.18 -5.59
N THR A 117 16.42 -8.75 -6.65
CA THR A 117 17.07 -8.44 -7.92
C THR A 117 17.77 -7.08 -7.83
N GLU A 118 18.79 -6.89 -8.66
CA GLU A 118 19.40 -5.57 -8.86
C GLU A 118 18.33 -4.54 -9.23
N ASP A 119 18.49 -3.30 -8.77
CA ASP A 119 17.56 -2.19 -8.98
C ASP A 119 16.10 -2.43 -8.52
N SER A 120 15.85 -3.34 -7.57
CA SER A 120 14.54 -3.56 -6.96
C SER A 120 14.38 -2.89 -5.60
N SER A 121 13.14 -2.71 -5.15
CA SER A 121 12.81 -2.34 -3.77
C SER A 121 13.03 -3.47 -2.75
N GLY A 122 13.54 -4.63 -3.19
CA GLY A 122 13.69 -5.84 -2.37
C GLY A 122 12.41 -6.66 -2.23
N THR A 123 12.38 -7.50 -1.19
CA THR A 123 11.23 -8.31 -0.76
C THR A 123 10.53 -7.68 0.41
#